data_AF-A0A381RAN9-F1
#
_entry.id   AF-A0A381RAN9-F1
#
_cell.length_a   1.000
_cell.length_b   1.000
_cell.length_c   1.000
_cell.angle_alpha   90.00
_cell.angle_beta   90.00
_cell.angle_gamma   90.00
#
_symmetry.space_group_name_H-M   'P 1'
#
loop_
_entity.id
_entity.type
_entity.pdbx_description
1 polymer ?
#
loop_
_entity_poly.entity_id
_entity_poly.type
_entity_poly.pdbx_seq_one_letter_code
_entity_poly.pdbx_strand_id
1 'polypeptide(L)'
;MTLSVVFVMGSSNMIISMLRNIIPNRIRIIVQLVVIASLVAIVDQLLKAYAYDVSKQLSIFIGLIITNCIVMGRLEAFALGNGVWKSFLDGVGNALGYGWILIVVSFIRELFGSGELFGIPVIPEFIYELGYRDNGLMLLSPMALIVVGVYIWIQRYFNRKLIEKD
;
A
#
# COMPACT_ATOMS: atom_id res chain seq x y z
N MET A 1 3.95 -3.60 6.58
CA MET A 1 4.08 -3.01 5.22
C MET A 1 3.50 -1.61 5.12
N THR A 2 2.25 -1.37 5.52
CA THR A 2 1.55 -0.08 5.36
C THR A 2 2.30 1.09 6.01
N LEU A 3 2.80 0.93 7.24
CA LEU A 3 3.62 1.95 7.92
C LEU A 3 4.89 2.34 7.14
N SER A 4 5.59 1.34 6.58
CA SER A 4 6.79 1.56 5.77
C SER A 4 6.45 2.36 4.50
N VAL A 5 5.34 2.04 3.84
CA VAL A 5 4.87 2.77 2.64
C VAL A 5 4.49 4.20 3.00
N VAL A 6 3.80 4.44 4.12
CA VAL A 6 3.45 5.80 4.59
C VAL A 6 4.69 6.64 4.81
N PHE A 7 5.69 6.10 5.50
CA PHE A 7 6.94 6.81 5.76
C PHE A 7 7.71 7.11 4.49
N VAL A 8 7.90 6.12 3.61
CA VAL A 8 8.65 6.27 2.36
C VAL A 8 7.92 7.21 1.40
N MET A 9 6.61 7.13 1.29
CA MET A 9 5.81 7.95 0.37
C MET A 9 5.68 9.40 0.85
N GLY A 10 5.48 9.63 2.15
CA GLY A 10 5.48 10.98 2.72
C GLY A 10 6.84 11.66 2.52
N SER A 11 7.92 10.96 2.89
CA SER A 11 9.29 11.50 2.79
C SER A 11 9.76 11.70 1.35
N SER A 12 9.45 10.76 0.45
CA SER A 12 9.83 10.89 -0.97
C SER A 12 9.07 12.03 -1.66
N ASN A 13 7.77 12.22 -1.37
CA ASN A 13 6.99 13.36 -1.91
C ASN A 13 7.56 14.71 -1.44
N MET A 14 7.98 14.78 -0.17
CA MET A 14 8.62 15.97 0.39
C MET A 14 9.94 16.29 -0.34
N ILE A 15 10.81 15.29 -0.49
CA ILE A 15 12.14 15.46 -1.09
C ILE A 15 12.06 15.80 -2.58
N ILE A 16 11.19 15.12 -3.35
CA ILE A 16 11.02 15.41 -4.77
C ILE A 16 10.39 16.80 -4.99
N SER A 17 9.47 17.22 -4.13
CA SER A 17 8.93 18.58 -4.19
C SER A 17 9.99 19.65 -3.95
N MET A 18 10.97 19.38 -3.06
CA MET A 18 12.10 20.27 -2.83
C MET A 18 13.09 20.29 -4.01
N LEU A 19 13.31 19.14 -4.64
CA LEU A 19 14.23 18.98 -5.77
C LEU A 19 13.62 19.40 -7.12
N ARG A 20 12.32 19.72 -7.18
CA ARG A 20 11.57 19.91 -8.43
C ARG A 20 12.21 20.91 -9.42
N ASN A 21 12.87 21.96 -8.93
CA ASN A 21 13.45 23.02 -9.78
C ASN A 21 14.78 22.60 -10.42
N ILE A 22 15.41 21.54 -9.90
CA ILE A 22 16.72 21.03 -10.35
C ILE A 22 16.54 19.87 -11.34
N ILE A 23 15.40 19.16 -11.28
CA ILE A 23 15.16 17.94 -12.05
C ILE A 23 14.88 18.27 -13.53
N PRO A 24 15.74 17.86 -14.48
CA PRO A 24 15.46 17.99 -15.90
C PRO A 24 14.38 17.01 -16.34
N ASN A 25 13.45 17.44 -17.18
CA ASN A 25 12.33 16.62 -17.66
C ASN A 25 12.77 15.30 -18.32
N ARG A 26 13.92 15.28 -19.00
CA ARG A 26 14.42 14.11 -19.74
C ARG A 26 14.82 12.94 -18.83
N ILE A 27 15.28 13.20 -17.61
CA ILE A 27 15.83 12.19 -16.70
C ILE A 27 15.03 12.07 -15.39
N ARG A 28 13.84 12.65 -15.35
CA ARG A 28 12.99 12.77 -14.15
C ARG A 28 12.72 11.44 -13.45
N ILE A 29 12.29 10.41 -14.20
CA ILE A 29 11.96 9.09 -13.66
C ILE A 29 13.17 8.47 -12.95
N ILE A 30 14.36 8.60 -13.57
CA ILE A 30 15.61 8.07 -13.02
C ILE A 30 15.92 8.76 -11.68
N VAL A 31 15.80 10.09 -11.61
CA VAL A 31 16.05 10.84 -10.36
C VAL A 31 15.06 10.44 -9.26
N GLN A 32 13.77 10.30 -9.58
CA GLN A 32 12.76 9.90 -8.61
C GLN A 32 13.02 8.49 -8.06
N LEU A 33 13.33 7.51 -8.92
CA LEU A 33 13.65 6.15 -8.51
C LEU A 33 14.90 6.10 -7.62
N VAL A 34 15.93 6.88 -7.93
CA VAL A 34 17.15 6.97 -7.09
C VAL A 34 16.84 7.55 -5.71
N VAL A 35 15.99 8.57 -5.61
CA VAL A 35 15.57 9.15 -4.33
C VAL A 35 14.77 8.16 -3.50
N ILE A 36 13.85 7.40 -4.11
CA ILE A 36 13.09 6.37 -3.41
C ILE A 36 14.04 5.26 -2.95
N ALA A 37 14.91 4.76 -3.83
CA ALA A 37 15.83 3.68 -3.52
C ALA A 37 16.79 4.04 -2.38
N SER A 38 17.30 5.28 -2.35
CA SER A 38 18.18 5.73 -1.26
C SER A 38 17.44 5.83 0.08
N LEU A 39 16.21 6.36 0.10
CA LEU A 39 15.39 6.41 1.30
C LEU A 39 15.06 5.01 1.83
N VAL A 40 14.66 4.09 0.95
CA VAL A 40 14.34 2.72 1.36
C VAL A 40 15.58 1.99 1.86
N ALA A 41 16.76 2.23 1.26
CA ALA A 41 18.02 1.67 1.72
C ALA A 41 18.40 2.17 3.14
N ILE A 42 18.19 3.46 3.44
CA ILE A 42 18.41 4.00 4.79
C ILE A 42 17.48 3.33 5.80
N VAL A 43 16.21 3.12 5.45
CA VAL A 43 15.24 2.42 6.31
C VAL A 43 15.64 0.96 6.53
N ASP A 44 16.09 0.26 5.49
CA ASP A 44 16.59 -1.12 5.60
C ASP A 44 17.78 -1.21 6.55
N GLN A 45 18.75 -0.30 6.43
CA GLN A 45 19.91 -0.24 7.32
C GLN A 45 19.53 0.07 8.77
N LEU A 46 18.59 1.00 9.00
CA LEU A 46 18.06 1.28 10.34
C LEU A 46 17.38 0.06 10.96
N LEU A 47 16.57 -0.66 10.19
CA LEU A 47 15.91 -1.88 10.66
C LEU A 47 16.91 -2.99 11.00
N LYS A 48 17.97 -3.16 10.19
CA LYS A 48 19.06 -4.11 10.50
C LYS A 48 19.77 -3.80 11.81
N ALA A 49 19.91 -2.52 12.15
CA ALA A 49 20.59 -2.07 13.36
C ALA A 49 19.76 -2.26 14.64
N TYR A 50 18.44 -1.98 14.59
CA TYR A 50 17.58 -1.98 15.78
C TYR A 50 16.67 -3.22 15.92
N ALA A 51 16.32 -3.90 14.82
CA ALA A 51 15.36 -5.00 14.81
C ALA A 51 15.66 -6.01 13.69
N TYR A 52 16.67 -6.85 13.90
CA TYR A 52 17.17 -7.79 12.89
C TYR A 52 16.11 -8.80 12.40
N ASP A 53 15.28 -9.35 13.30
CA ASP A 53 14.23 -10.30 12.93
C ASP A 53 13.16 -9.67 12.03
N VAL A 54 12.80 -8.42 12.32
CA VAL A 54 11.85 -7.65 11.50
C VAL A 54 12.47 -7.31 10.15
N SER A 55 13.75 -6.92 10.12
CA SER A 55 14.49 -6.66 8.87
C SER A 55 14.51 -7.88 7.95
N LYS A 56 14.71 -9.09 8.47
CA LYS A 56 14.74 -10.32 7.67
C LYS A 56 13.42 -10.56 6.93
N GLN A 57 12.28 -10.31 7.59
CA GLN A 57 10.96 -10.40 6.97
C GLN A 57 10.69 -9.24 6.00
N LEU A 58 11.18 -8.03 6.32
CA LEU A 58 10.97 -6.84 5.50
C LEU A 58 11.85 -6.75 4.25
N SER A 59 12.95 -7.50 4.17
CA SER A 59 13.91 -7.47 3.06
C SER A 59 13.25 -7.69 1.68
N ILE A 60 12.26 -8.58 1.59
CA ILE A 60 11.51 -8.83 0.35
C ILE A 60 10.58 -7.64 0.03
N PHE A 61 9.99 -7.05 1.07
CA PHE A 61 9.07 -5.92 0.92
C PHE A 61 9.77 -4.62 0.51
N ILE A 62 11.07 -4.47 0.82
CA ILE A 62 11.88 -3.34 0.39
C ILE A 62 11.92 -3.22 -1.14
N GLY A 63 12.14 -4.33 -1.86
CA GLY A 63 12.10 -4.34 -3.32
C GLY A 63 10.73 -3.95 -3.88
N LEU A 64 9.66 -4.48 -3.27
CA LEU A 64 8.26 -4.18 -3.64
C LEU A 64 7.84 -2.73 -3.33
N ILE A 65 8.49 -2.06 -2.39
CA ILE A 65 8.25 -0.65 -2.08
C ILE A 65 8.91 0.24 -3.15
N ILE A 66 10.14 -0.08 -3.58
CA ILE A 66 10.87 0.71 -4.59
C ILE A 66 10.13 0.71 -5.93
N THR A 67 9.62 -0.44 -6.35
CA THR A 67 8.90 -0.59 -7.62
C THR A 67 7.40 -0.33 -7.50
N ASN A 68 6.93 0.21 -6.38
CA ASN A 68 5.50 0.43 -6.17
C ASN A 68 4.97 1.57 -7.05
N CYS A 69 3.94 1.26 -7.84
CA CYS A 69 3.31 2.20 -8.76
C CYS A 69 2.70 3.42 -8.06
N ILE A 70 2.23 3.30 -6.81
CA ILE A 70 1.60 4.42 -6.09
C ILE A 70 2.62 5.52 -5.75
N VAL A 71 3.86 5.12 -5.43
CA VAL A 71 4.91 6.05 -5.03
C VAL A 71 5.32 6.87 -6.25
N MET A 72 5.66 6.19 -7.36
CA MET A 72 6.01 6.87 -8.61
C MET A 72 4.85 7.74 -9.12
N GLY A 73 3.62 7.21 -9.13
CA GLY A 73 2.45 7.92 -9.66
C GLY A 73 2.12 9.21 -8.91
N ARG A 74 2.24 9.25 -7.58
CA ARG A 74 2.00 10.48 -6.80
C ARG A 74 3.13 11.49 -6.89
N LEU A 75 4.37 11.04 -7.01
CA LEU A 75 5.51 11.93 -7.22
C LEU A 75 5.36 12.71 -8.52
N GLU A 76 4.96 12.04 -9.59
CA GLU A 76 4.76 12.67 -10.90
C GLU A 76 3.52 13.56 -10.95
N ALA A 77 2.38 13.07 -10.44
CA ALA A 77 1.11 13.78 -10.54
C ALA A 77 1.01 14.98 -9.57
N PHE A 78 1.66 14.91 -8.40
CA PHE A 78 1.44 15.89 -7.34
C PHE A 78 2.72 16.55 -6.81
N ALA A 79 3.79 15.79 -6.55
CA ALA A 79 4.96 16.34 -5.87
C ALA A 79 5.73 17.38 -6.71
N LEU A 80 5.75 17.22 -8.04
CA LEU A 80 6.42 18.14 -8.96
C LEU A 80 5.69 19.48 -9.15
N GLY A 81 4.36 19.48 -9.00
CA GLY A 81 3.53 20.68 -9.20
C GLY A 81 3.24 21.46 -7.92
N ASN A 82 3.38 20.83 -6.75
CA ASN A 82 2.97 21.41 -5.47
C ASN A 82 4.15 21.73 -4.56
N GLY A 83 3.89 22.55 -3.53
CA GLY A 83 4.85 22.89 -2.49
C GLY A 83 5.05 21.76 -1.49
N VAL A 84 6.20 21.79 -0.79
CA VAL A 84 6.72 20.72 0.07
C VAL A 84 5.70 20.20 1.09
N TRP A 85 5.04 21.11 1.82
CA TRP A 85 4.06 20.73 2.86
C TRP A 85 2.81 20.05 2.29
N LYS A 86 2.31 20.55 1.15
CA LYS A 86 1.16 19.95 0.46
C LYS A 86 1.51 18.56 -0.06
N SER A 87 2.70 18.40 -0.62
CA SER A 87 3.20 17.12 -1.15
C SER A 87 3.39 16.07 -0.06
N PHE A 88 3.87 16.47 1.13
CA PHE A 88 3.99 15.58 2.28
C PHE A 88 2.62 15.05 2.74
N LEU A 89 1.65 15.96 2.94
CA LEU A 89 0.29 15.60 3.32
C LEU A 89 -0.38 14.70 2.26
N ASP A 90 -0.12 14.95 0.98
CA ASP A 90 -0.57 14.09 -0.11
C ASP A 90 0.02 12.68 -0.02
N GLY A 91 1.32 12.57 0.21
CA GLY A 91 2.00 11.28 0.32
C GLY A 91 1.46 10.44 1.48
N VAL A 92 1.30 11.07 2.65
CA VAL A 92 0.73 10.44 3.84
C VAL A 92 -0.72 10.04 3.61
N GLY A 93 -1.56 10.94 3.07
CA GLY A 93 -2.98 10.66 2.83
C GLY A 93 -3.22 9.51 1.86
N ASN A 94 -2.51 9.48 0.73
CA ASN A 94 -2.64 8.40 -0.25
C ASN A 94 -2.08 7.07 0.28
N ALA A 95 -0.98 7.10 1.04
CA ALA A 95 -0.44 5.88 1.64
C ALA A 95 -1.34 5.30 2.73
N LEU A 96 -2.00 6.16 3.53
CA LEU A 96 -3.00 5.73 4.50
C LEU A 96 -4.24 5.16 3.81
N GLY A 97 -4.72 5.78 2.72
CA GLY A 97 -5.81 5.25 1.92
C GLY A 97 -5.48 3.89 1.31
N TYR A 98 -4.27 3.72 0.77
CA TYR A 98 -3.77 2.43 0.30
C TYR A 98 -3.72 1.39 1.43
N GLY A 99 -3.22 1.78 2.61
CA GLY A 99 -3.19 0.91 3.78
C GLY A 99 -4.57 0.49 4.26
N TRP A 100 -5.55 1.38 4.22
CA TRP A 100 -6.94 1.07 4.56
C TRP A 100 -7.53 -0.01 3.66
N ILE A 101 -7.33 0.12 2.35
CA ILE A 101 -7.80 -0.88 1.38
C ILE A 101 -7.15 -2.24 1.65
N LEU A 102 -5.84 -2.27 1.93
CA LEU A 102 -5.15 -3.52 2.28
C LEU A 102 -5.70 -4.17 3.55
N ILE A 103 -6.00 -3.38 4.58
CA ILE A 103 -6.58 -3.91 5.84
C ILE A 103 -7.95 -4.54 5.58
N VAL A 104 -8.83 -3.84 4.84
CA VAL A 104 -10.18 -4.34 4.52
C VAL A 104 -10.11 -5.63 3.68
N VAL A 105 -9.22 -5.67 2.67
CA VAL A 105 -9.06 -6.84 1.82
C VAL A 105 -8.47 -8.02 2.62
N SER A 106 -7.47 -7.77 3.46
CA SER A 106 -6.89 -8.81 4.33
C SER A 106 -7.92 -9.35 5.31
N PHE A 107 -8.73 -8.48 5.94
CA PHE A 107 -9.78 -8.88 6.87
C PHE A 107 -10.77 -9.85 6.24
N ILE A 108 -11.28 -9.51 5.05
CA ILE A 108 -12.21 -10.38 4.31
C ILE A 108 -11.52 -11.71 3.92
N ARG A 109 -10.25 -11.66 3.50
CA ARG A 109 -9.52 -12.86 3.09
C ARG A 109 -9.18 -13.80 4.25
N GLU A 110 -8.87 -13.28 5.43
CA GLU A 110 -8.60 -14.08 6.63
C GLU A 110 -9.90 -14.72 7.13
N LEU A 111 -10.97 -13.93 7.24
CA LEU A 111 -12.26 -14.37 7.74
C LEU A 111 -12.86 -15.52 6.91
N PHE A 112 -12.82 -15.43 5.58
CA PHE A 112 -13.40 -16.46 4.70
C PHE A 112 -12.38 -17.49 4.21
N GLY A 113 -11.08 -17.21 4.32
CA GLY A 113 -10.01 -18.09 3.87
C GLY A 113 -9.65 -19.13 4.91
N SER A 114 -9.34 -18.70 6.13
CA SER A 114 -8.89 -19.57 7.24
C SER A 114 -9.85 -19.57 8.44
N GLY A 115 -10.91 -18.76 8.44
CA GLY A 115 -11.84 -18.66 9.57
C GLY A 115 -11.25 -18.01 10.82
N GLU A 116 -10.03 -17.49 10.71
CA GLU A 116 -9.28 -16.84 11.77
C GLU A 116 -9.19 -15.33 11.49
N LEU A 117 -9.19 -14.54 12.55
CA LEU A 117 -8.86 -13.12 12.49
C LEU A 117 -7.71 -12.86 13.45
N PHE A 118 -6.60 -12.35 12.94
CA PHE A 118 -5.38 -12.11 13.72
C PHE A 118 -4.88 -13.37 14.48
N GLY A 119 -5.12 -14.56 13.91
CA GLY A 119 -4.79 -15.86 14.52
C GLY A 119 -5.72 -16.30 15.65
N ILE A 120 -6.87 -15.65 15.82
CA ILE A 120 -7.94 -16.10 16.72
C ILE A 120 -9.04 -16.73 15.85
N PRO A 121 -9.45 -18.00 16.09
CA PRO A 121 -10.57 -18.59 15.38
C PRO A 121 -11.86 -17.87 15.76
N VAL A 122 -12.46 -17.15 14.80
CA VAL A 122 -13.69 -16.36 15.03
C VAL A 122 -14.93 -17.14 14.59
N ILE A 123 -14.76 -18.15 13.73
CA ILE A 123 -15.85 -19.05 13.33
C ILE A 123 -16.03 -20.12 14.44
N PRO A 124 -17.17 -20.16 15.15
CA PRO A 124 -17.43 -21.18 16.16
C PRO A 124 -17.56 -22.57 15.51
N GLU A 125 -17.07 -23.62 16.19
CA GLU A 125 -17.02 -25.01 15.71
C GLU A 125 -18.38 -25.54 15.19
N PHE A 126 -19.50 -25.03 15.72
CA PHE A 126 -20.85 -25.33 15.25
C PHE A 126 -21.09 -25.01 13.76
N ILE A 127 -20.42 -24.00 13.19
CA ILE A 127 -20.53 -23.63 11.76
C ILE A 127 -19.71 -24.60 10.89
N TYR A 128 -18.58 -25.11 11.39
CA TYR A 128 -17.82 -26.17 10.74
C TYR A 128 -18.58 -27.50 10.74
N GLU A 129 -19.29 -27.81 11.83
CA GLU A 129 -20.19 -28.99 11.89
C GLU A 129 -21.40 -28.86 10.95
N LEU A 130 -21.85 -27.63 10.64
CA LEU A 130 -22.90 -27.36 9.65
C LEU A 130 -22.44 -27.52 8.18
N GLY A 131 -21.17 -27.86 7.93
CA GLY A 131 -20.62 -28.11 6.60
C GLY A 131 -19.76 -26.99 6.03
N TYR A 132 -19.40 -25.97 6.82
CA TYR A 132 -18.42 -24.96 6.39
C TYR A 132 -17.02 -25.60 6.31
N ARG A 133 -16.36 -25.48 5.17
CA ARG A 133 -14.94 -25.77 5.01
C ARG A 133 -14.20 -24.51 4.61
N ASP A 134 -13.00 -24.35 5.15
CA ASP A 134 -12.10 -23.26 4.82
C ASP A 134 -11.91 -23.16 3.30
N ASN A 135 -12.15 -21.97 2.78
CA ASN A 135 -12.07 -21.73 1.36
C ASN A 135 -10.65 -21.31 0.98
N GLY A 136 -9.78 -22.28 0.72
CA GLY A 136 -8.41 -22.04 0.27
C GLY A 136 -8.31 -21.19 -1.02
N LEU A 137 -9.38 -21.13 -1.83
CA LEU A 137 -9.44 -20.23 -2.99
C LEU A 137 -9.42 -18.75 -2.60
N MET A 138 -9.91 -18.41 -1.41
CA MET A 138 -9.96 -17.05 -0.88
C MET A 138 -8.57 -16.47 -0.59
N LEU A 139 -7.60 -17.35 -0.33
CA LEU A 139 -6.22 -16.98 -0.04
C LEU A 139 -5.42 -16.68 -1.32
N LEU A 140 -5.87 -17.13 -2.49
CA LEU A 140 -5.18 -16.91 -3.76
C LEU A 140 -5.30 -15.46 -4.26
N SER A 141 -4.33 -15.02 -5.06
CA SER A 141 -4.28 -13.68 -5.67
C SER A 141 -5.55 -13.26 -6.43
N PRO A 142 -6.21 -14.13 -7.23
CA PRO A 142 -7.42 -13.75 -7.97
C PRO A 142 -8.58 -13.29 -7.08
N MET A 143 -8.73 -13.88 -5.87
CA MET A 143 -9.81 -13.47 -4.99
C MET A 143 -9.59 -12.08 -4.40
N ALA A 144 -8.33 -11.65 -4.22
CA ALA A 144 -8.03 -10.28 -3.79
C ALA A 144 -8.54 -9.25 -4.82
N LEU A 145 -8.43 -9.54 -6.12
CA LEU A 145 -8.97 -8.67 -7.18
C LEU A 145 -10.50 -8.60 -7.13
N ILE A 146 -11.18 -9.73 -6.89
CA ILE A 146 -12.64 -9.78 -6.76
C ILE A 146 -13.10 -8.97 -5.54
N VAL A 147 -12.46 -9.14 -4.38
CA VAL A 147 -12.79 -8.41 -3.15
C VAL A 147 -12.60 -6.90 -3.34
N VAL A 148 -11.48 -6.48 -3.97
CA VAL A 148 -11.26 -5.06 -4.32
C VAL A 148 -12.33 -4.58 -5.30
N GLY A 149 -12.71 -5.38 -6.30
CA GLY A 149 -13.78 -5.06 -7.25
C GLY A 149 -15.14 -4.82 -6.57
N VAL A 150 -15.51 -5.70 -5.63
CA VAL A 150 -16.74 -5.55 -4.82
C VAL A 150 -16.66 -4.31 -3.94
N TYR A 151 -15.51 -4.04 -3.32
CA TYR A 151 -15.30 -2.83 -2.53
C TYR A 151 -15.50 -1.55 -3.36
N ILE A 152 -14.91 -1.49 -4.56
CA ILE A 152 -15.09 -0.36 -5.49
C ILE A 152 -16.56 -0.25 -5.92
N TRP A 153 -17.23 -1.37 -6.19
CA TRP A 153 -18.66 -1.38 -6.54
C TRP A 153 -19.53 -0.78 -5.43
N ILE A 154 -19.32 -1.19 -4.18
CA ILE A 154 -20.02 -0.64 -3.01
C ILE A 154 -19.75 0.86 -2.89
N GLN A 155 -18.49 1.29 -3.01
CA GLN A 155 -18.13 2.70 -2.94
C GLN A 155 -18.83 3.53 -4.04
N ARG A 156 -18.85 3.03 -5.28
CA ARG A 156 -19.51 3.68 -6.42
C ARG A 156 -21.02 3.71 -6.29
N TYR A 157 -21.62 2.69 -5.66
CA TYR A 157 -23.07 2.65 -5.39
C TYR A 157 -23.49 3.81 -4.50
N PHE A 158 -22.75 4.06 -3.42
CA PHE A 158 -23.04 5.18 -2.50
C PHE A 158 -22.62 6.53 -3.08
N ASN A 159 -21.53 6.59 -3.85
CA ASN A 159 -20.96 7.84 -4.33
C ASN A 159 -20.98 7.93 -5.86
N ARG A 160 -22.18 8.15 -6.41
CA ARG A 160 -22.43 8.20 -7.86
C ARG A 160 -21.68 9.31 -8.61
N LYS A 161 -21.08 10.28 -7.91
CA LYS A 161 -20.21 11.30 -8.51
C LYS A 161 -18.92 10.73 -9.13
N LEU A 162 -18.53 9.51 -8.73
CA LEU A 162 -17.34 8.81 -9.22
C LEU A 162 -17.62 7.97 -10.49
N ILE A 163 -18.87 7.94 -10.94
CA ILE A 163 -19.26 7.25 -12.18
C ILE A 163 -19.05 8.26 -13.30
N GLU A 164 -18.06 8.00 -14.15
CA GLU A 164 -17.87 8.75 -15.39
C GLU A 164 -19.17 8.69 -16.19
N LYS A 165 -19.73 9.85 -16.52
CA LYS A 165 -20.81 9.93 -17.49
C LYS A 165 -20.13 9.89 -18.85
N ASP A 166 -20.29 8.77 -19.55
CA ASP A 166 -19.94 8.65 -20.96
C ASP A 166 -20.55 9.79 -21.79
#